data_AF-A0A927CTG1-F1
#
_entry.id   AF-A0A927CTG1-F1
#
_cell.length_a   1.000
_cell.length_b   1.000
_cell.length_c   1.000
_cell.angle_alpha   90.00
_cell.angle_beta   90.00
_cell.angle_gamma   90.00
#
_symmetry.space_group_name_H-M   'P 1'
#
loop_
_entity.id
_entity.type
_entity.pdbx_description
1 polymer ?
#
loop_
_entity_poly.entity_id
_entity_poly.type
_entity_poly.pdbx_seq_one_letter_code
_entity_poly.pdbx_strand_id
1 'polypeptide(L)'
;MLDVFETVENMEEVKQIYIVFSIIDLKSESALFVGVTNNSLEKTFAKLSEEAEKNCHVPICKYIHNVPNNSMKIEAIAWTNDIGQAEELKEYYTETLNPAYNFKIGMTYVGNPQ
;
A
#
# COMPACT_ATOMS: atom_id res chain seq x y z
N MET A 1 43.33 -18.24 29.78
CA MET A 1 43.93 -18.58 28.47
C MET A 1 42.84 -19.27 27.68
N LEU A 2 42.40 -18.61 26.59
CA LEU A 2 41.44 -19.04 25.55
C LEU A 2 39.98 -19.17 26.05
N ASP A 3 39.11 -18.19 25.84
CA ASP A 3 38.35 -17.85 24.61
C ASP A 3 37.46 -18.99 24.12
N VAL A 4 36.37 -18.61 23.43
CA VAL A 4 35.30 -19.47 22.85
C VAL A 4 34.17 -19.70 23.88
N PHE A 5 33.04 -18.99 23.86
CA PHE A 5 32.16 -18.69 22.74
C PHE A 5 31.49 -17.31 22.91
N GLU A 6 31.97 -16.29 22.18
CA GLU A 6 31.05 -15.29 21.63
C GLU A 6 30.20 -16.02 20.60
N THR A 7 29.09 -16.60 21.04
CA THR A 7 28.00 -16.94 20.12
C THR A 7 27.23 -15.65 19.94
N VAL A 8 27.78 -14.73 19.13
CA VAL A 8 27.05 -13.58 18.64
C VAL A 8 25.78 -14.12 18.00
N GLU A 9 24.66 -13.69 18.55
CA GLU A 9 23.31 -13.94 18.09
C GLU A 9 23.21 -13.54 16.61
N ASN A 10 23.49 -14.47 15.70
CA ASN A 10 23.00 -14.39 14.33
C ASN A 10 21.50 -14.74 14.37
N MET A 11 20.72 -13.90 15.06
CA MET A 11 19.34 -13.70 14.67
C MET A 11 19.41 -13.05 13.30
N GLU A 12 19.18 -13.83 12.24
CA GLU A 12 18.83 -13.26 10.95
C GLU A 12 17.69 -12.27 11.19
N GLU A 13 18.00 -10.97 11.14
CA GLU A 13 16.97 -9.93 11.09
C GLU A 13 16.03 -10.33 9.97
N VAL A 14 14.79 -10.70 10.33
CA VAL A 14 13.73 -10.92 9.37
C VAL A 14 13.55 -9.59 8.66
N LYS A 15 14.20 -9.44 7.50
CA LYS A 15 14.14 -8.22 6.71
C LYS A 15 12.68 -7.97 6.39
N GLN A 16 12.16 -6.89 6.97
CA GLN A 16 10.76 -6.51 6.77
C GLN A 16 10.55 -6.21 5.29
N ILE A 17 9.65 -6.96 4.64
CA ILE A 17 9.31 -6.76 3.23
C ILE A 17 8.13 -5.81 3.13
N TYR A 18 8.30 -4.75 2.36
CA TYR A 18 7.25 -3.83 1.94
C TYR A 18 6.87 -4.15 0.50
N ILE A 19 5.57 -4.29 0.28
CA ILE A 19 4.95 -4.60 -1.01
C ILE A 19 4.21 -3.35 -1.47
N VAL A 20 4.59 -2.85 -2.64
CA VAL A 20 3.79 -1.87 -3.35
C VAL A 20 2.73 -2.64 -4.13
N PHE A 21 1.47 -2.31 -3.94
CA PHE A 21 0.34 -2.99 -4.56
C PHE A 21 -0.58 -2.03 -5.30
N SER A 22 -1.33 -2.55 -6.25
CA SER A 22 -2.43 -1.83 -6.90
C SER A 22 -3.76 -2.56 -6.73
N ILE A 23 -4.84 -1.80 -6.56
CA ILE A 23 -6.21 -2.28 -6.72
C ILE A 23 -6.65 -1.92 -8.13
N ILE A 24 -7.13 -2.90 -8.88
CA ILE A 24 -7.48 -2.76 -10.29
C ILE A 24 -8.96 -3.10 -10.47
N ASP A 25 -9.69 -2.25 -11.20
CA ASP A 25 -11.03 -2.57 -11.68
C ASP A 25 -10.92 -3.54 -12.86
N LEU A 26 -11.54 -4.71 -12.75
CA LEU A 26 -11.49 -5.74 -13.78
C LEU A 26 -12.30 -5.38 -15.03
N LYS A 27 -13.25 -4.45 -14.92
CA LYS A 27 -14.06 -4.03 -16.06
C LYS A 27 -13.32 -3.04 -16.96
N SER A 28 -12.68 -2.04 -16.37
CA SER A 28 -11.92 -1.02 -17.09
C SER A 28 -10.43 -1.33 -17.25
N GLU A 29 -9.96 -2.39 -16.60
CA GLU A 29 -8.52 -2.75 -16.48
C GLU A 29 -7.65 -1.60 -15.97
N SER A 30 -8.26 -0.65 -15.24
CA SER A 30 -7.60 0.57 -14.78
C SER A 30 -7.24 0.47 -13.31
N ALA A 31 -6.10 1.05 -12.95
CA ALA A 31 -5.70 1.17 -11.56
C ALA A 31 -6.67 2.11 -10.82
N LEU A 32 -7.15 1.65 -9.68
CA LEU A 32 -8.01 2.41 -8.78
C LEU A 32 -7.21 3.02 -7.65
N PHE A 33 -6.23 2.28 -7.14
CA PHE A 33 -5.41 2.69 -6.01
C PHE A 33 -4.03 2.07 -6.10
N VAL A 34 -3.02 2.74 -5.54
CA VAL A 34 -1.67 2.22 -5.31
C VAL A 34 -1.30 2.45 -3.84
N GLY A 35 -0.86 1.41 -3.15
CA GLY A 35 -0.51 1.48 -1.73
C GLY A 35 0.73 0.68 -1.39
N VAL A 36 1.15 0.80 -0.13
CA VAL A 36 2.26 0.04 0.45
C VAL A 36 1.72 -0.80 1.62
N THR A 37 2.17 -2.04 1.74
CA THR A 37 1.86 -2.91 2.87
C THR A 37 3.06 -3.74 3.27
N ASN A 38 3.20 -4.04 4.55
CA ASN A 38 4.14 -5.02 5.08
C ASN A 38 3.45 -6.34 5.48
N ASN A 39 2.20 -6.53 5.03
CA ASN A 39 1.41 -7.74 5.24
C ASN A 39 1.17 -8.47 3.90
N SER A 40 0.58 -9.66 3.95
CA SER A 40 0.09 -10.29 2.72
C SER A 40 -0.99 -9.43 2.04
N LEU A 41 -1.08 -9.52 0.72
CA LEU A 41 -2.09 -8.80 -0.07
C LEU A 41 -3.51 -9.19 0.37
N GLU A 42 -3.75 -10.47 0.66
CA GLU A 42 -5.04 -10.97 1.15
C GLU A 42 -5.47 -10.28 2.45
N LYS A 43 -4.56 -10.19 3.42
CA LYS A 43 -4.84 -9.50 4.70
C LYS A 43 -5.04 -8.00 4.50
N THR A 44 -4.28 -7.42 3.58
CA THR A 44 -4.42 -6.00 3.22
C THR A 44 -5.79 -5.71 2.61
N PHE A 45 -6.22 -6.54 1.67
CA PHE A 45 -7.52 -6.39 1.02
C PHE A 45 -8.68 -6.63 1.99
N ALA A 46 -8.59 -7.67 2.84
CA ALA A 46 -9.60 -7.91 3.88
C ALA A 46 -9.76 -6.70 4.82
N LYS A 47 -8.65 -6.12 5.29
CA LYS A 47 -8.67 -4.90 6.10
C LYS A 47 -9.30 -3.72 5.37
N LEU A 48 -8.97 -3.52 4.09
CA LEU A 48 -9.57 -2.44 3.30
C LEU A 48 -11.08 -2.61 3.14
N SER A 49 -11.56 -3.85 2.96
CA SER A 49 -12.99 -4.15 2.92
C SER A 49 -13.69 -3.91 4.27
N GLU A 50 -13.07 -4.32 5.38
CA GLU A 50 -13.60 -4.05 6.74
C GLU A 50 -13.62 -2.54 7.05
N GLU A 51 -12.56 -1.82 6.66
CA GLU A 51 -12.48 -0.37 6.78
C GLU A 51 -13.49 0.32 5.87
N ALA A 52 -13.82 -0.26 4.71
CA ALA A 52 -14.83 0.30 3.82
C ALA A 52 -16.23 0.34 4.44
N GLU A 53 -16.55 -0.63 5.29
CA GLU A 53 -17.81 -0.65 6.05
C GLU A 53 -17.85 0.45 7.12
N LYS A 54 -16.70 0.84 7.68
CA LYS A 54 -16.59 1.82 8.77
C LYS A 54 -16.32 3.25 8.28
N ASN A 55 -15.61 3.39 7.16
CA ASN A 55 -15.04 4.63 6.63
C ASN A 55 -15.52 4.89 5.19
N CYS A 56 -16.82 4.76 4.95
CA CYS A 56 -17.46 4.97 3.65
C CYS A 56 -17.35 6.42 3.09
N HIS A 57 -16.77 7.35 3.86
CA HIS A 57 -16.45 8.70 3.41
C HIS A 57 -15.14 8.77 2.61
N VAL A 58 -14.25 7.78 2.75
CA VAL A 58 -13.02 7.68 1.95
C VAL A 58 -13.39 7.15 0.56
N PRO A 59 -13.04 7.84 -0.54
CA PRO A 59 -13.53 7.50 -1.88
C PRO A 59 -13.22 6.07 -2.35
N ILE A 60 -12.01 5.55 -2.10
CA ILE A 60 -11.67 4.16 -2.44
C ILE A 60 -12.48 3.15 -1.62
N CYS A 61 -12.67 3.42 -0.32
CA CYS A 61 -13.50 2.61 0.57
C CYS A 61 -14.95 2.58 0.09
N LYS A 62 -15.50 3.75 -0.28
CA LYS A 62 -16.84 3.85 -0.86
C LYS A 62 -16.95 3.05 -2.15
N TYR A 63 -15.94 3.10 -3.02
CA TYR A 63 -15.92 2.29 -4.23
C TYR A 63 -15.96 0.80 -3.88
N ILE A 64 -15.02 0.33 -3.05
CA ILE A 64 -14.90 -1.07 -2.63
C ILE A 64 -16.22 -1.60 -2.04
N HIS A 65 -16.90 -0.81 -1.20
CA HIS A 65 -18.18 -1.19 -0.61
C HIS A 65 -19.32 -1.36 -1.62
N ASN A 66 -19.31 -0.59 -2.71
CA ASN A 66 -20.43 -0.55 -3.67
C ASN A 66 -20.24 -1.47 -4.87
N VAL A 67 -19.04 -2.01 -5.11
CA VAL A 67 -18.79 -2.95 -6.21
C VAL A 67 -18.73 -4.40 -5.72
N PRO A 68 -19.24 -5.37 -6.50
CA PRO A 68 -19.07 -6.78 -6.18
C PRO A 68 -17.59 -7.17 -6.04
N ASN A 69 -17.26 -8.00 -5.05
CA ASN A 69 -15.87 -8.44 -4.77
C ASN A 69 -15.16 -9.08 -5.97
N ASN A 70 -15.90 -9.63 -6.94
CA ASN A 70 -15.34 -10.22 -8.17
C ASN A 70 -15.11 -9.19 -9.30
N SER A 71 -15.32 -7.90 -9.04
CA SER A 71 -15.12 -6.81 -10.00
C SER A 71 -13.76 -6.12 -9.83
N MET A 72 -12.96 -6.52 -8.84
CA MET A 72 -11.65 -5.95 -8.57
C MET A 72 -10.62 -7.04 -8.28
N LYS A 73 -9.34 -6.70 -8.45
CA LYS A 73 -8.21 -7.50 -7.97
C LYS A 73 -7.20 -6.63 -7.25
N ILE A 74 -6.45 -7.22 -6.32
CA ILE A 74 -5.27 -6.63 -5.71
C ILE A 74 -4.03 -7.34 -6.27
N GLU A 75 -3.02 -6.58 -6.71
CA GLU A 75 -1.80 -7.13 -7.29
C GLU A 75 -0.55 -6.45 -6.71
N ALA A 76 0.50 -7.22 -6.45
CA ALA A 76 1.81 -6.66 -6.15
C ALA A 76 2.45 -6.14 -7.44
N ILE A 77 2.97 -4.91 -7.39
CA ILE A 77 3.63 -4.26 -8.54
C ILE A 77 5.13 -4.05 -8.28
N ALA A 78 5.55 -3.97 -7.02
CA ALA A 78 6.95 -3.97 -6.61
C ALA A 78 7.10 -4.43 -5.16
N TRP A 79 8.34 -4.77 -4.76
CA TRP A 79 8.68 -5.07 -3.37
C TRP A 79 10.07 -4.54 -3.04
N THR A 80 10.28 -4.23 -1.77
CA THR A 80 11.57 -3.79 -1.22
C THR A 80 11.64 -4.12 0.27
N ASN A 81 12.84 -4.14 0.83
CA ASN A 81 13.07 -4.24 2.26
C ASN A 81 13.28 -2.87 2.94
N ASP A 82 13.10 -1.77 2.19
CA ASP A 82 13.25 -0.40 2.66
C ASP A 82 11.93 0.38 2.49
N ILE A 83 11.42 0.96 3.58
CA ILE A 83 10.15 1.70 3.55
C ILE A 83 10.25 2.99 2.71
N GLY A 84 11.39 3.69 2.73
CA GLY A 84 11.59 4.90 1.94
C GLY A 84 11.53 4.59 0.45
N GLN A 85 12.21 3.52 0.02
CA GLN A 85 12.14 3.05 -1.35
C GLN A 85 10.71 2.59 -1.73
N ALA A 86 9.97 1.99 -0.79
CA ALA A 86 8.59 1.57 -1.05
C ALA A 86 7.68 2.78 -1.32
N GLU A 87 7.87 3.86 -0.57
CA GLU A 87 7.14 5.13 -0.74
C GLU A 87 7.51 5.81 -2.07
N GLU A 88 8.79 5.86 -2.45
CA GLU A 88 9.24 6.36 -3.75
C GLU A 88 8.62 5.57 -4.92
N LEU A 89 8.61 4.23 -4.81
CA LEU A 89 7.98 3.36 -5.80
C LEU A 89 6.47 3.58 -5.85
N LYS A 90 5.80 3.76 -4.70
CA LYS A 90 4.37 4.09 -4.63
C LYS A 90 4.07 5.39 -5.37
N GLU A 91 4.89 6.43 -5.19
CA GLU A 91 4.76 7.70 -5.91
C GLU A 91 4.94 7.50 -7.42
N TYR A 92 6.02 6.84 -7.84
CA TYR A 92 6.29 6.52 -9.24
C TYR A 92 5.10 5.80 -9.93
N TYR A 93 4.56 4.75 -9.29
CA TYR A 93 3.42 4.02 -9.84
C TYR A 93 2.11 4.80 -9.74
N THR A 94 1.95 5.68 -8.77
CA THR A 94 0.81 6.60 -8.72
C THR A 94 0.84 7.55 -9.92
N GLU A 95 2.01 8.08 -10.30
CA GLU A 95 2.13 8.95 -11.47
C GLU A 95 1.99 8.19 -12.79
N THR A 96 2.55 6.98 -12.87
CA THR A 96 2.53 6.15 -14.08
C THR A 96 1.15 5.58 -14.37
N LEU A 97 0.46 5.08 -13.36
CA LEU A 97 -0.84 4.42 -13.50
C LEU A 97 -2.01 5.39 -13.38
N ASN A 98 -1.78 6.60 -12.85
CA ASN A 98 -2.78 7.63 -12.59
C ASN A 98 -4.08 7.07 -11.96
N PRO A 99 -3.98 6.39 -10.81
CA PRO A 99 -5.11 5.67 -10.26
C PRO A 99 -6.19 6.63 -9.73
N ALA A 100 -7.45 6.27 -9.92
CA ALA A 100 -8.60 7.16 -9.66
C ALA A 100 -8.72 7.66 -8.21
N TYR A 101 -8.13 6.94 -7.24
CA TYR A 101 -8.29 7.21 -5.82
C TYR A 101 -7.00 7.46 -5.05
N ASN A 102 -5.84 7.56 -5.71
CA ASN A 102 -4.67 8.18 -5.07
C ASN A 102 -4.77 9.68 -5.28
N PHE A 103 -5.39 10.39 -4.35
CA PHE A 103 -5.34 11.85 -4.34
C PHE A 103 -3.88 12.28 -4.20
N LYS A 104 -3.36 13.08 -5.13
CA LYS A 104 -2.13 13.84 -4.88
C LYS A 104 -2.43 14.78 -3.71
N ILE A 105 -1.90 14.49 -2.53
CA ILE A 105 -1.82 15.48 -1.46
C ILE A 105 -0.74 16.47 -1.89
N GLY A 106 -1.16 17.39 -2.76
CA GLY A 106 -0.38 18.44 -3.37
C GLY A 106 -1.21 19.72 -3.41
N MET A 107 -1.90 20.01 -2.32
CA MET A 107 -2.21 21.39 -1.96
C MET A 107 -1.36 21.69 -0.74
N THR A 108 -0.27 22.42 -0.96
CA THR A 108 0.13 23.46 -0.02
C THR A 108 -1.16 24.15 0.43
N TYR A 109 -1.56 23.95 1.68
CA TYR A 109 -2.27 25.00 2.38
C TYR A 109 -1.27 26.15 2.43
N VAL A 110 -1.24 26.94 1.36
CA VAL A 110 -0.87 28.34 1.49
C VAL A 110 -1.86 28.82 2.53
N GLY A 111 -1.35 29.07 3.74
CA GLY A 111 -2.17 29.63 4.80
C GLY A 111 -2.96 30.78 4.18
N ASN A 112 -4.26 30.81 4.43
CA ASN A 112 -4.85 32.10 4.60
C ASN A 112 -4.64 32.44 6.08
N PRO A 113 -3.61 33.23 6.43
CA PRO A 113 -3.71 34.02 7.63
C PRO A 113 -4.88 35.01 7.41
N GLN A 114 -5.65 35.19 8.48
CA GLN A 114 -6.80 36.10 8.65
C GLN A 114 -8.17 35.50 8.37
#